data_AF-A0A1L9B1B2-F1
#
_entry.id   AF-A0A1L9B1B2-F1
#
_cell.length_a   1.000
_cell.length_b   1.000
_cell.length_c   1.000
_cell.angle_alpha   90.00
_cell.angle_beta   90.00
_cell.angle_gamma   90.00
#
_symmetry.space_group_name_H-M   'P 1'
#
loop_
_entity.id
_entity.type
_entity.pdbx_description
1 polymer ?
#
loop_
_entity_poly.entity_id
_entity_poly.type
_entity_poly.pdbx_seq_one_letter_code
_entity_poly.pdbx_strand_id
1 'polypeptide(L)'
;MADTRQQPPRFTQDEAAEIVREATSRMFDRRQEHPSTGSRQLTREDLLALARELGVSEDAVEQVLADRAKRRKRQSRRRGALIGLAAHGMSYGIVMSGLAIVDAMSGPGWWFQWPAVAWGMGLAFHVMGLVLGALKRAGTE
;
A
#
# COMPACT_ATOMS: atom_id res chain seq x y z
N MET A 1 -43.20 -23.58 -25.28
CA MET A 1 -42.24 -22.67 -24.63
C MET A 1 -41.34 -23.53 -23.75
N ALA A 2 -40.08 -23.75 -24.14
CA ALA A 2 -39.12 -24.53 -23.37
C ALA A 2 -37.97 -23.61 -22.91
N ASP A 3 -37.73 -23.60 -21.60
CA ASP A 3 -36.80 -22.78 -20.84
C ASP A 3 -35.37 -23.32 -20.99
N THR A 4 -34.53 -22.67 -21.82
CA THR A 4 -33.10 -22.98 -21.98
C THR A 4 -32.27 -22.16 -20.99
N ARG A 5 -32.23 -22.58 -19.73
CA ARG A 5 -31.19 -22.11 -18.79
C ARG A 5 -29.88 -22.83 -19.11
N GLN A 6 -28.99 -22.15 -19.80
CA GLN A 6 -27.65 -22.65 -20.09
C GLN A 6 -26.90 -22.90 -18.78
N GLN A 7 -26.56 -24.16 -18.53
CA GLN A 7 -25.71 -24.57 -17.40
C GLN A 7 -24.28 -24.05 -17.65
N PRO A 8 -23.63 -23.38 -16.68
CA PRO A 8 -22.30 -22.84 -16.89
C PRO A 8 -21.31 -23.98 -17.22
N PRO A 9 -20.38 -23.77 -18.17
CA PRO A 9 -19.44 -24.80 -18.59
C PRO A 9 -18.63 -25.29 -17.38
N ARG A 10 -18.62 -26.61 -17.17
CA ARG A 10 -17.80 -27.26 -16.15
C ARG A 10 -16.39 -27.42 -16.70
N PHE A 11 -15.52 -26.46 -16.42
CA PHE A 11 -14.11 -26.58 -16.74
C PHE A 11 -13.45 -27.61 -15.82
N THR A 12 -12.61 -28.47 -16.39
CA THR A 12 -11.73 -29.34 -15.60
C THR A 12 -10.57 -28.51 -15.02
N GLN A 13 -9.91 -28.99 -13.95
CA GLN A 13 -8.75 -28.27 -13.39
C GLN A 13 -7.62 -28.12 -14.41
N ASP A 14 -7.43 -29.13 -15.27
CA ASP A 14 -6.40 -29.11 -16.30
C ASP A 14 -6.69 -28.05 -17.38
N GLU A 15 -7.96 -27.95 -17.81
CA GLU A 15 -8.41 -26.95 -18.78
C GLU A 15 -8.33 -25.53 -18.22
N ALA A 16 -8.68 -25.33 -16.94
CA ALA A 16 -8.52 -24.04 -16.29
C ALA A 16 -7.05 -23.62 -16.18
N ALA A 17 -6.15 -24.56 -15.89
CA ALA A 17 -4.71 -24.29 -15.83
C ALA A 17 -4.12 -23.95 -17.21
N GLU A 18 -4.63 -24.58 -18.27
CA GLU A 18 -4.23 -24.31 -19.65
C GLU A 18 -4.66 -22.90 -20.10
N ILE A 19 -5.92 -22.52 -19.85
CA ILE A 19 -6.44 -21.19 -20.17
C ILE A 19 -5.62 -20.10 -19.46
N VAL A 20 -5.29 -20.30 -18.18
CA VAL A 20 -4.48 -19.33 -17.42
C VAL A 20 -3.06 -19.24 -17.99
N ARG A 21 -2.45 -20.38 -18.34
CA ARG A 21 -1.09 -20.42 -18.90
C ARG A 21 -1.04 -19.74 -20.27
N GLU A 22 -2.01 -19.99 -21.13
CA GLU A 22 -2.13 -19.38 -22.46
C GLU A 22 -2.44 -17.89 -22.38
N ALA A 23 -3.35 -17.47 -21.49
CA ALA A 23 -3.63 -16.05 -21.28
C ALA A 23 -2.38 -15.30 -20.78
N THR A 24 -1.62 -15.94 -19.89
CA THR A 24 -0.40 -15.37 -19.32
C THR A 24 0.70 -15.21 -20.38
N SER A 25 0.97 -16.25 -21.19
CA SER A 25 1.97 -16.17 -22.26
C SER A 25 1.59 -15.13 -23.32
N ARG A 26 0.31 -15.08 -23.72
CA ARG A 26 -0.18 -14.04 -24.65
C ARG A 26 -0.06 -12.62 -24.11
N MET A 27 -0.23 -12.41 -22.79
CA MET A 27 0.01 -11.09 -22.17
C MET A 27 1.49 -10.70 -22.21
N PHE A 28 2.41 -11.66 -22.06
CA PHE A 28 3.85 -11.38 -22.12
C PHE A 28 4.32 -11.09 -23.55
N ASP A 29 3.83 -11.81 -24.55
CA ASP A 29 4.19 -11.58 -25.97
C ASP A 29 3.59 -10.29 -26.51
N ARG A 30 2.32 -9.99 -26.20
CA ARG A 30 1.68 -8.72 -26.59
C ARG A 30 2.39 -7.49 -26.01
N ARG A 31 3.14 -7.65 -24.91
CA ARG A 31 3.93 -6.58 -24.31
C ARG A 31 5.16 -6.20 -25.16
N GLN A 32 5.64 -7.07 -26.03
CA GLN A 32 6.86 -6.82 -26.82
C GLN A 32 6.59 -6.19 -28.19
N GLU A 33 5.43 -6.46 -28.81
CA GLU A 33 5.19 -6.05 -30.22
C GLU A 33 4.64 -4.62 -30.39
N HIS A 34 4.14 -3.99 -29.33
CA HIS A 34 3.71 -2.58 -29.37
C HIS A 34 4.59 -1.72 -28.47
N PRO A 35 5.67 -1.10 -29.01
CA PRO A 35 6.30 0.07 -28.39
C PRO A 35 5.32 1.24 -28.55
N SER A 36 4.17 1.15 -27.90
CA SER A 36 3.30 2.28 -27.66
C SER A 36 4.10 3.24 -26.79
N THR A 37 4.63 4.28 -27.42
CA THR A 37 5.10 5.55 -26.85
C THR A 37 5.28 5.44 -25.35
N GLY A 38 6.44 4.94 -24.92
CA GLY A 38 6.68 4.53 -23.54
C GLY A 38 6.13 5.57 -22.59
N SER A 39 5.03 5.23 -21.91
CA SER A 39 4.34 5.98 -20.85
C SER A 39 4.97 7.35 -20.58
N ARG A 40 4.80 8.31 -21.51
CA ARG A 40 5.19 9.68 -21.23
C ARG A 40 4.29 10.06 -20.08
N GLN A 41 4.86 10.28 -18.90
CA GLN A 41 4.07 10.73 -17.75
C GLN A 41 3.35 11.98 -18.23
N LEU A 42 2.03 11.88 -18.41
CA LEU A 42 1.18 13.00 -18.81
C LEU A 42 1.48 14.14 -17.84
N THR A 43 2.10 15.20 -18.35
CA THR A 43 2.49 16.32 -17.49
C THR A 43 1.25 17.12 -17.14
N ARG A 44 1.36 17.99 -16.14
CA ARG A 44 0.27 18.93 -15.82
C ARG A 44 -0.11 19.72 -17.08
N GLU A 45 0.87 20.16 -17.86
CA GLU A 45 0.62 20.93 -19.09
C GLU A 45 -0.17 20.12 -20.14
N ASP A 46 0.19 18.86 -20.36
CA ASP A 46 -0.51 17.99 -21.32
C ASP A 46 -1.99 17.83 -20.97
N LEU A 47 -2.29 17.71 -19.67
CA LEU A 47 -3.67 17.55 -19.18
C LEU A 47 -4.49 18.84 -19.31
N LEU A 48 -3.87 20.01 -19.15
CA LEU A 48 -4.55 21.30 -19.34
C LEU A 48 -4.79 21.59 -20.83
N ALA A 49 -3.85 21.21 -21.70
CA ALA A 49 -4.02 21.29 -23.15
C ALA A 49 -5.19 20.41 -23.62
N LEU A 50 -5.25 19.15 -23.16
CA LEU A 50 -6.38 18.24 -23.42
C LEU A 50 -7.72 18.79 -22.88
N ALA A 51 -7.71 19.40 -21.69
CA ALA A 51 -8.90 20.01 -21.12
C ALA A 51 -9.46 21.12 -22.03
N ARG A 52 -8.55 21.95 -22.55
CA ARG A 52 -8.89 23.03 -23.49
C ARG A 52 -9.46 22.51 -24.81
N GLU A 53 -8.88 21.44 -25.35
CA GLU A 53 -9.38 20.78 -26.57
C GLU A 53 -10.79 20.19 -26.39
N LEU A 54 -11.07 19.64 -25.20
CA LEU A 54 -12.36 19.02 -24.87
C LEU A 54 -13.41 20.02 -24.37
N GLY A 55 -13.09 21.32 -24.31
CA GLY A 55 -13.99 22.36 -23.79
C GLY A 55 -14.24 22.28 -22.28
N VAL A 56 -13.36 21.61 -21.54
CA VAL A 56 -13.39 21.54 -20.08
C VAL A 56 -12.62 22.73 -19.50
N SER A 57 -13.18 23.39 -18.49
CA SER A 57 -12.50 24.52 -17.83
C SER A 57 -11.16 24.11 -17.22
N GLU A 58 -10.10 24.81 -17.57
CA GLU A 58 -8.73 24.58 -17.07
C GLU A 58 -8.66 24.63 -15.53
N ASP A 59 -9.39 25.58 -14.92
CA ASP A 59 -9.47 25.75 -13.47
C ASP A 59 -10.04 24.52 -12.75
N ALA A 60 -11.07 23.86 -13.32
CA ALA A 60 -11.65 22.66 -12.73
C ALA A 60 -10.65 21.50 -12.77
N VAL A 61 -9.88 21.38 -13.85
CA VAL A 61 -8.84 20.34 -13.97
C VAL A 61 -7.71 20.61 -12.98
N GLU A 62 -7.28 21.86 -12.83
CA GLU A 62 -6.26 22.24 -11.85
C GLU A 62 -6.69 21.93 -10.41
N GLN A 63 -7.93 22.26 -10.04
CA GLN A 63 -8.46 21.94 -8.71
C GLN A 63 -8.44 20.43 -8.44
N VAL A 64 -8.88 19.62 -9.40
CA VAL A 64 -8.87 18.15 -9.29
C VAL A 64 -7.43 17.62 -9.16
N LEU A 65 -6.49 18.16 -9.92
CA LEU A 65 -5.08 17.77 -9.85
C LEU A 65 -4.45 18.15 -8.51
N ALA A 66 -4.71 19.36 -8.02
CA ALA A 66 -4.24 19.82 -6.71
C ALA A 66 -4.79 18.95 -5.58
N ASP A 67 -6.08 18.61 -5.63
CA ASP A 67 -6.72 17.71 -4.66
C ASP A 67 -6.16 16.30 -4.72
N ARG A 68 -5.96 15.75 -5.93
CA ARG A 68 -5.32 14.43 -6.11
C ARG A 68 -3.90 14.42 -5.58
N ALA A 69 -3.09 15.46 -5.85
CA ALA A 69 -1.74 15.58 -5.33
C ALA A 69 -1.72 15.63 -3.80
N LYS A 70 -2.63 16.42 -3.20
CA LYS A 70 -2.81 16.52 -1.74
C LYS A 70 -3.21 15.19 -1.11
N ARG A 71 -4.15 14.46 -1.73
CA ARG A 71 -4.59 13.12 -1.29
C ARG A 71 -3.45 12.10 -1.39
N ARG A 72 -2.73 12.06 -2.52
CA ARG A 72 -1.56 11.17 -2.71
C ARG A 72 -0.48 11.44 -1.68
N LYS A 73 -0.12 12.71 -1.44
CA LYS A 73 0.87 13.10 -0.43
C LYS A 73 0.44 12.71 0.99
N ARG A 74 -0.85 12.79 1.31
CA ARG A 74 -1.39 12.32 2.60
C ARG A 74 -1.29 10.80 2.73
N GLN A 75 -1.67 10.07 1.68
CA GLN A 75 -1.60 8.61 1.66
C GLN A 75 -0.16 8.10 1.77
N SER A 76 0.80 8.71 1.05
CA SER A 76 2.20 8.34 1.12
C SER A 76 2.79 8.57 2.51
N ARG A 77 2.49 9.72 3.14
CA ARG A 77 2.88 10.00 4.53
C ARG A 77 2.31 8.99 5.52
N ARG A 78 1.03 8.61 5.37
CA ARG A 78 0.40 7.57 6.20
C ARG A 78 1.10 6.23 6.03
N ARG A 79 1.37 5.82 4.79
CA ARG A 79 2.07 4.57 4.50
C ARG A 79 3.48 4.57 5.08
N GLY A 80 4.23 5.65 4.89
CA GLY A 80 5.58 5.79 5.45
C GLY A 80 5.58 5.72 6.99
N ALA A 81 4.61 6.36 7.64
CA ALA A 81 4.45 6.29 9.09
C ALA A 81 4.15 4.87 9.60
N LEU A 82 3.26 4.14 8.92
CA LEU A 82 2.93 2.75 9.29
C LEU A 82 4.12 1.81 9.08
N ILE A 83 4.87 1.99 7.98
CA ILE A 83 6.11 1.23 7.71
C ILE A 83 7.15 1.52 8.78
N GLY A 84 7.36 2.79 9.14
CA GLY A 84 8.29 3.19 10.19
C GLY A 84 7.92 2.59 11.55
N LEU A 85 6.63 2.59 11.91
CA LEU A 85 6.16 1.96 13.14
C LEU A 85 6.38 0.43 13.12
N ALA A 86 6.07 -0.23 12.01
CA ALA A 86 6.26 -1.68 11.85
C ALA A 86 7.74 -2.06 11.97
N ALA A 87 8.63 -1.31 11.34
CA ALA A 87 10.08 -1.53 11.43
C ALA A 87 10.58 -1.38 12.87
N HIS A 88 10.13 -0.34 13.59
CA HIS A 88 10.52 -0.13 14.98
C HIS A 88 9.96 -1.21 15.91
N GLY A 89 8.69 -1.59 15.75
CA GLY A 89 8.08 -2.68 16.51
C GLY A 89 8.75 -4.04 16.25
N MET A 90 9.12 -4.33 14.99
CA MET A 90 9.86 -5.53 14.64
C MET A 90 11.26 -5.54 15.27
N SER A 91 11.99 -4.44 15.18
CA SER A 91 13.31 -4.29 15.83
C SER A 91 13.21 -4.47 17.34
N TYR A 92 12.22 -3.84 17.97
CA TYR A 92 11.94 -4.01 19.41
C TYR A 92 11.67 -5.48 19.75
N GLY A 93 10.79 -6.15 19.01
CA GLY A 93 10.46 -7.55 19.24
C GLY A 93 11.68 -8.48 19.12
N ILE A 94 12.50 -8.30 18.08
CA ILE A 94 13.72 -9.10 17.87
C ILE A 94 14.72 -8.88 19.00
N VAL A 95 15.01 -7.62 19.33
CA VAL A 95 15.98 -7.26 20.38
C VAL A 95 15.52 -7.76 21.75
N MET A 96 14.25 -7.55 22.11
CA MET A 96 13.73 -7.98 23.41
C MET A 96 13.65 -9.49 23.53
N SER A 97 13.33 -10.21 22.44
CA SER A 97 13.37 -11.67 22.44
C SER A 97 14.80 -12.19 22.68
N GLY A 98 15.80 -11.58 22.03
CA GLY A 98 17.21 -11.92 22.24
C GLY A 98 17.66 -11.63 23.69
N LEU A 99 17.31 -10.46 24.23
CA LEU A 99 17.62 -10.09 25.60
C LEU A 99 16.96 -11.03 26.62
N ALA A 100 15.71 -11.42 26.39
CA ALA A 100 15.00 -12.36 27.27
C ALA A 100 15.68 -13.74 27.28
N ILE A 101 16.18 -14.22 26.14
CA ILE A 101 16.95 -15.47 26.07
C ILE A 101 18.26 -15.33 26.86
N VAL A 102 18.99 -14.22 26.69
CA VAL A 102 20.23 -13.97 27.42
C VAL A 102 19.99 -13.88 28.93
N ASP A 103 18.96 -13.15 29.36
CA ASP A 103 18.55 -13.02 30.77
C ASP A 103 18.28 -14.40 31.38
N ALA A 104 17.50 -15.25 30.68
CA ALA A 104 17.20 -16.61 31.11
C ALA A 104 18.44 -17.52 31.22
N MET A 105 19.45 -17.32 30.35
CA MET A 105 20.69 -18.09 30.37
C MET A 105 21.72 -17.58 31.39
N SER A 106 21.62 -16.31 31.82
CA SER A 106 22.65 -15.64 32.62
C SER A 106 22.56 -15.91 34.13
N GLY A 107 21.55 -16.65 34.59
CA GLY A 107 21.37 -17.04 35.99
C GLY A 107 20.23 -16.30 36.69
N PRO A 108 20.21 -16.25 38.05
CA PRO A 108 19.16 -15.58 38.80
C PRO A 108 19.29 -14.08 38.61
N GLY A 109 18.51 -13.57 37.67
CA GLY A 109 18.38 -12.16 37.35
C GLY A 109 17.16 -12.02 36.46
N TRP A 110 16.36 -10.99 36.72
CA TRP A 110 15.37 -10.53 35.78
C TRP A 110 15.79 -9.09 35.51
N TRP A 111 16.56 -8.86 34.45
CA TRP A 111 17.02 -7.51 34.10
C TRP A 111 16.54 -7.06 32.72
N PHE A 112 16.09 -7.96 31.84
CA PHE A 112 15.65 -7.61 30.49
C PHE A 112 14.47 -6.61 30.49
N GLN A 113 13.67 -6.59 31.57
CA GLN A 113 12.53 -5.70 31.72
C GLN A 113 12.91 -4.22 31.75
N TRP A 114 14.12 -3.87 32.22
CA TRP A 114 14.55 -2.48 32.26
C TRP A 114 14.79 -1.90 30.85
N PRO A 115 15.57 -2.55 29.97
CA PRO A 115 15.60 -2.21 28.55
C PRO A 115 14.23 -2.25 27.88
N ALA A 116 13.40 -3.27 28.18
CA ALA A 116 12.08 -3.43 27.58
C ALA A 116 11.18 -2.23 27.89
N VAL A 117 11.12 -1.79 29.14
CA VAL A 117 10.33 -0.63 29.54
C VAL A 117 10.89 0.65 28.94
N ALA A 118 12.20 0.89 29.02
CA ALA A 118 12.82 2.11 28.52
C ALA A 118 12.61 2.29 27.00
N TRP A 119 12.87 1.25 26.21
CA TRP A 119 12.69 1.30 24.76
C TRP A 119 11.21 1.18 24.36
N GLY A 120 10.43 0.40 25.09
CA GLY A 120 8.98 0.24 24.87
C GLY A 120 8.24 1.57 25.02
N MET A 121 8.70 2.46 25.89
CA MET A 121 8.18 3.82 26.02
C MET A 121 8.29 4.61 24.71
N GLY A 122 9.43 4.51 24.02
CA GLY A 122 9.65 5.16 22.72
C GLY A 122 8.68 4.65 21.64
N LEU A 123 8.45 3.34 21.59
CA LEU A 123 7.45 2.73 20.72
C LEU A 123 6.02 3.23 21.06
N ALA A 124 5.68 3.31 22.35
CA ALA A 124 4.39 3.81 22.80
C ALA A 124 4.13 5.27 22.39
N PHE A 125 5.13 6.14 22.51
CA PHE A 125 5.03 7.53 22.05
C PHE A 125 4.85 7.65 20.54
N HIS A 126 5.52 6.80 19.75
CA HIS A 126 5.30 6.75 18.29
C HIS A 126 3.87 6.35 17.93
N VAL A 127 3.33 5.31 18.57
CA VAL A 127 1.93 4.89 18.38
C VAL A 127 0.99 6.03 18.74
N MET A 128 1.21 6.66 19.91
CA MET A 128 0.39 7.78 20.38
C MET A 128 0.37 8.93 19.38
N GLY A 129 1.52 9.33 18.83
CA GLY A 129 1.61 10.38 17.81
C GLY A 129 0.80 10.07 16.54
N LEU A 130 0.78 8.80 16.10
CA LEU A 130 -0.01 8.38 14.95
C LEU A 130 -1.51 8.34 15.25
N VAL A 131 -1.90 7.83 16.43
CA VAL A 131 -3.30 7.76 16.86
C VAL A 131 -3.88 9.16 17.06
N LEU A 132 -3.20 10.03 17.81
CA LEU A 132 -3.61 11.43 17.99
C LEU A 132 -3.69 12.16 16.65
N GLY A 133 -2.72 11.93 15.77
CA GLY A 133 -2.72 12.48 14.41
C GLY A 133 -3.86 11.96 13.52
N ALA A 134 -4.40 10.77 13.80
CA ALA A 134 -5.57 10.20 13.13
C ALA A 134 -6.87 10.75 13.73
N LEU A 135 -7.01 10.77 15.06
CA LEU A 135 -8.17 11.29 15.78
C LEU A 135 -8.43 12.77 15.48
N LYS A 136 -7.36 13.61 15.48
CA LYS A 136 -7.47 15.02 15.11
C LYS A 136 -8.04 15.23 13.70
N ARG A 137 -7.89 14.27 12.79
CA ARG A 137 -8.44 14.36 11.43
C ARG A 137 -9.90 13.94 11.38
N ALA A 138 -10.26 12.89 12.11
CA ALA A 138 -11.64 12.40 12.20
C ALA A 138 -12.59 13.42 12.86
N GLY A 139 -12.09 14.27 13.75
CA GLY A 139 -12.88 15.37 14.34
C GLY A 139 -12.91 16.66 13.52
N THR A 140 -12.24 16.72 12.36
CA THR A 140 -12.21 17.90 11.46
C THR A 140 -12.93 17.66 10.13
N GLU A 141 -13.47 16.45 9.94
CA GLU A 141 -14.33 16.06 8.82
C GLU A 141 -15.79 16.08 9.28
#